data_AF-A0A2V7GI68-F1
#
_entry.id   AF-A0A2V7GI68-F1
#
_cell.length_a   1.000
_cell.length_b   1.000
_cell.length_c   1.000
_cell.angle_alpha   90.00
_cell.angle_beta   90.00
_cell.angle_gamma   90.00
#
_symmetry.space_group_name_H-M   'P 1'
#
loop_
_entity.id
_entity.type
_entity.pdbx_description
1 polymer ?
#
loop_
_entity_poly.entity_id
_entity_poly.type
_entity_poly.pdbx_seq_one_letter_code
_entity_poly.pdbx_strand_id
1 'polypeptide(L)'
;MKRRLLLVDDEEVFLRPLHRTLELRGYEVLPVQSAEQALETLKSEDVDLVLTDRRLPGMDGVELVRRIKADHPDLAVVVMTAYGTIESAVEAMRLGAEDYLVKPFEAAELLLVIRRAIEFQELKAANRRTLRRNQERFTFSNILARSAGMQAIFELARSVVDLDTTVLIHGETGVGKELLARSIHFSGARRDRPFLAVNCAAIPAELFESELFGSRKGAFTGATEHRRGLFQMASGGTLLLDEIGEMPLPLQTKLLRAIEEKKVTSVGADRPVDIDVRFIATTNKDLQAEVERGAFRRDLFYRLSVMPIRVPPLRERPEDIPLLAKHFLEQATRRS
;
A
#
# COMPACT_ATOMS: atom_id res chain seq x y z
N MET A 1 -20.43 -17.44 -6.33
CA MET A 1 -19.80 -18.72 -6.70
C MET A 1 -19.30 -19.39 -5.43
N LYS A 2 -19.36 -20.72 -5.34
CA LYS A 2 -18.71 -21.46 -4.25
C LYS A 2 -17.19 -21.31 -4.42
N ARG A 3 -16.47 -21.18 -3.31
CA ARG A 3 -15.00 -21.16 -3.32
C ARG A 3 -14.48 -22.56 -3.60
N ARG A 4 -13.49 -22.69 -4.48
CA ARG A 4 -12.91 -23.96 -4.90
C ARG A 4 -11.60 -24.25 -4.19
N LEU A 5 -11.53 -25.40 -3.54
CA LEU A 5 -10.38 -25.85 -2.74
C LEU A 5 -9.73 -27.06 -3.40
N LEU A 6 -8.42 -27.03 -3.58
CA LEU A 6 -7.64 -28.21 -3.98
C LEU A 6 -7.07 -28.86 -2.73
N LEU A 7 -7.47 -30.10 -2.47
CA LEU A 7 -7.06 -30.86 -1.29
C LEU A 7 -6.07 -31.95 -1.71
N VAL A 8 -4.85 -31.89 -1.19
CA VAL A 8 -3.73 -32.77 -1.55
C VAL A 8 -3.29 -33.56 -0.33
N ASP A 9 -3.50 -34.88 -0.36
CA ASP A 9 -3.10 -35.80 0.71
C ASP A 9 -3.07 -37.24 0.17
N ASP A 10 -2.06 -38.04 0.48
CA ASP A 10 -1.95 -39.41 -0.03
C ASP A 10 -2.82 -40.42 0.76
N GLU A 11 -3.29 -40.04 1.95
CA GLU A 11 -4.13 -40.90 2.79
C GLU A 11 -5.62 -40.71 2.46
N GLU A 12 -6.23 -41.67 1.72
CA GLU A 12 -7.68 -41.64 1.44
C GLU A 12 -8.56 -41.56 2.69
N VAL A 13 -8.09 -42.16 3.79
CA VAL A 13 -8.79 -42.19 5.08
C VAL A 13 -8.93 -40.78 5.65
N PHE A 14 -8.00 -39.89 5.32
CA PHE A 14 -8.04 -38.48 5.71
C PHE A 14 -8.77 -37.61 4.66
N LEU A 15 -8.50 -37.83 3.36
CA LEU A 15 -9.13 -37.09 2.27
C LEU A 15 -10.67 -37.17 2.28
N ARG A 16 -11.23 -38.39 2.39
CA ARG A 16 -12.68 -38.60 2.21
C ARG A 16 -13.53 -37.88 3.27
N PRO A 17 -13.24 -37.99 4.58
CA PRO A 17 -13.98 -37.25 5.60
C PRO A 17 -13.84 -35.74 5.43
N LEU A 18 -12.62 -35.27 5.16
CA LEU A 18 -12.31 -33.85 5.02
C LEU A 18 -13.04 -33.23 3.83
N HIS A 19 -13.03 -33.92 2.69
CA HIS A 19 -13.78 -33.56 1.50
C HIS A 19 -15.27 -33.33 1.83
N ARG A 20 -15.94 -34.31 2.47
CA ARG A 20 -17.35 -34.20 2.86
C ARG A 20 -17.59 -33.03 3.82
N THR A 21 -16.72 -32.84 4.81
CA THR A 21 -16.84 -31.73 5.76
C THR A 21 -16.80 -30.39 5.05
N LEU A 22 -15.92 -30.21 4.07
CA LEU A 22 -15.78 -28.97 3.31
C LEU A 22 -16.95 -28.75 2.34
N GLU A 23 -17.43 -29.80 1.65
CA GLU A 23 -18.62 -29.69 0.79
C GLU A 23 -19.88 -29.29 1.59
N LEU A 24 -20.09 -29.89 2.77
CA LEU A 24 -21.20 -29.54 3.67
C LEU A 24 -21.14 -28.08 4.15
N ARG A 25 -19.94 -27.47 4.11
CA ARG A 25 -19.71 -26.06 4.47
C ARG A 25 -19.77 -25.12 3.27
N GLY A 26 -20.13 -25.64 2.10
CA GLY A 26 -20.41 -24.85 0.90
C GLY A 26 -19.21 -24.61 -0.01
N TYR A 27 -18.08 -25.30 0.21
CA TYR A 27 -16.94 -25.28 -0.70
C TYR A 27 -17.14 -26.27 -1.85
N GLU A 28 -16.53 -25.98 -2.99
CA GLU A 28 -16.26 -26.97 -4.04
C GLU A 28 -14.86 -27.53 -3.77
N VAL A 29 -14.69 -28.85 -3.80
CA VAL A 29 -13.43 -29.47 -3.39
C VAL A 29 -12.95 -30.39 -4.49
N LEU A 30 -11.68 -30.23 -4.86
CA LEU A 30 -10.95 -31.10 -5.78
C LEU A 30 -9.95 -31.91 -4.96
N PRO A 31 -10.25 -33.16 -4.56
CA PRO A 31 -9.29 -34.02 -3.88
C PRO A 31 -8.31 -34.66 -4.87
N VAL A 32 -7.02 -34.62 -4.56
CA VAL A 32 -5.93 -35.28 -5.30
C VAL A 32 -4.99 -35.97 -4.32
N GLN A 33 -4.30 -37.01 -4.79
CA GLN A 33 -3.49 -37.90 -3.93
C GLN A 33 -1.99 -37.64 -4.01
N SER A 34 -1.56 -36.67 -4.80
CA SER A 34 -0.13 -36.35 -5.00
C SER A 34 0.07 -34.90 -5.39
N ALA A 35 1.26 -34.38 -5.12
CA ALA A 35 1.65 -33.03 -5.50
C ALA A 35 1.70 -32.86 -7.03
N GLU A 36 2.07 -33.92 -7.77
CA GLU A 36 2.09 -33.92 -9.23
C GLU A 36 0.68 -33.76 -9.82
N GLN A 37 -0.31 -34.48 -9.26
CA GLN A 37 -1.71 -34.30 -9.65
C GLN A 37 -2.20 -32.89 -9.32
N ALA A 38 -1.80 -32.34 -8.17
CA ALA A 38 -2.16 -30.98 -7.80
C ALA A 38 -1.68 -29.96 -8.84
N LEU A 39 -0.42 -30.05 -9.27
CA LEU A 39 0.13 -29.19 -10.31
C LEU A 39 -0.57 -29.37 -11.66
N GLU A 40 -0.98 -30.58 -12.02
CA GLU A 40 -1.75 -30.82 -13.25
C GLU A 40 -3.14 -30.20 -13.16
N THR A 41 -3.84 -30.36 -12.03
CA THR A 41 -5.15 -29.74 -11.80
C THR A 41 -5.08 -28.22 -11.90
N LEU A 42 -4.04 -27.59 -11.37
CA LEU A 42 -3.86 -26.13 -11.43
C LEU A 42 -3.65 -25.58 -12.85
N LYS A 43 -3.34 -26.43 -13.84
CA LYS A 43 -3.25 -26.00 -15.25
C LYS A 43 -4.61 -25.81 -15.91
N SER A 44 -5.64 -26.52 -15.44
CA SER A 44 -6.94 -26.56 -16.09
C SER A 44 -8.08 -26.04 -15.23
N GLU A 45 -7.90 -25.92 -13.92
CA GLU A 45 -8.93 -25.51 -12.97
C GLU A 45 -8.54 -24.24 -12.21
N ASP A 46 -9.48 -23.30 -12.09
CA ASP A 46 -9.35 -22.16 -11.20
C ASP A 46 -9.58 -22.60 -9.75
N VAL A 47 -8.56 -22.46 -8.91
CA VAL A 47 -8.58 -22.83 -7.49
C VAL A 47 -8.39 -21.57 -6.64
N ASP A 48 -9.15 -21.43 -5.55
CA ASP A 48 -9.04 -20.31 -4.63
C ASP A 48 -8.00 -20.57 -3.51
N LEU A 49 -7.87 -21.83 -3.09
CA LEU A 49 -6.95 -22.24 -2.03
C LEU A 49 -6.52 -23.70 -2.17
N VAL A 50 -5.25 -23.98 -1.91
CA VAL A 50 -4.67 -25.32 -1.83
C VAL A 50 -4.44 -25.70 -0.37
N LEU A 51 -4.98 -26.84 0.04
CA LEU A 51 -4.67 -27.52 1.30
C LEU A 51 -3.75 -28.69 0.94
N THR A 52 -2.49 -28.65 1.36
CA THR A 52 -1.54 -29.75 1.07
C THR A 52 -1.01 -30.38 2.33
N ASP A 53 -0.96 -31.71 2.39
CA ASP A 53 -0.15 -32.37 3.40
C ASP A 53 1.34 -32.06 3.17
N ARG A 54 2.10 -31.97 4.25
CA ARG A 54 3.54 -31.74 4.21
C ARG A 54 4.27 -32.96 3.64
N ARG A 55 3.88 -34.18 4.03
CA ARG A 55 4.56 -35.42 3.67
C ARG A 55 3.75 -36.14 2.60
N LEU A 56 4.12 -35.89 1.34
CA LEU A 56 3.57 -36.60 0.20
C LEU A 56 4.63 -37.55 -0.38
N PRO A 57 4.25 -38.71 -0.92
CA PRO A 57 5.14 -39.55 -1.70
C PRO A 57 5.61 -38.83 -2.96
N GLY A 58 6.91 -38.94 -3.29
CA GLY A 58 7.48 -38.24 -4.43
C GLY A 58 7.82 -36.80 -4.10
N MET A 59 7.13 -35.84 -4.72
CA MET A 59 7.25 -34.43 -4.38
C MET A 59 6.52 -34.13 -3.06
N ASP A 60 7.25 -33.61 -2.07
CA ASP A 60 6.66 -33.23 -0.79
C ASP A 60 5.83 -31.93 -0.89
N GLY A 61 5.02 -31.65 0.14
CA GLY A 61 4.14 -30.48 0.17
C GLY A 61 4.89 -29.15 0.21
N VAL A 62 6.14 -29.14 0.65
CA VAL A 62 6.96 -27.93 0.75
C VAL A 62 7.49 -27.54 -0.63
N GLU A 63 7.96 -28.52 -1.39
CA GLU A 63 8.33 -28.37 -2.80
C GLU A 63 7.11 -28.00 -3.65
N LEU A 64 5.94 -28.56 -3.35
CA LEU A 64 4.68 -28.17 -3.99
C LEU A 64 4.36 -26.68 -3.76
N VAL A 65 4.45 -26.19 -2.52
CA VAL A 65 4.28 -24.76 -2.19
C VAL A 65 5.23 -23.92 -3.04
N ARG A 66 6.51 -24.30 -3.11
CA ARG A 66 7.53 -23.56 -3.87
C ARG A 66 7.15 -23.43 -5.35
N ARG A 67 6.69 -24.52 -5.97
CA ARG A 67 6.27 -24.52 -7.39
C ARG A 67 4.99 -23.72 -7.60
N ILE A 68 3.98 -23.91 -6.75
CA ILE A 68 2.74 -23.14 -6.81
C ILE A 68 3.04 -21.65 -6.71
N LYS A 69 3.92 -21.22 -5.81
CA LYS A 69 4.22 -19.78 -5.63
C LYS A 69 5.07 -19.20 -6.75
N ALA A 70 5.83 -20.02 -7.47
CA ALA A 70 6.56 -19.59 -8.66
C ALA A 70 5.59 -19.28 -9.81
N ASP A 71 4.60 -20.15 -10.04
CA ASP A 71 3.69 -20.05 -11.18
C ASP A 71 2.43 -19.21 -10.84
N HIS A 72 1.95 -19.31 -9.61
CA HIS A 72 0.74 -18.68 -9.06
C HIS A 72 1.05 -17.97 -7.73
N PRO A 73 1.78 -16.84 -7.74
CA PRO A 73 2.24 -16.14 -6.52
C PRO A 73 1.13 -15.57 -5.62
N ASP A 74 -0.13 -15.59 -6.09
CA ASP A 74 -1.31 -15.14 -5.35
C ASP A 74 -2.27 -16.27 -4.98
N LEU A 75 -1.99 -17.53 -5.36
CA LEU A 75 -2.82 -18.64 -4.92
C LEU A 75 -2.56 -18.91 -3.44
N ALA A 76 -3.60 -18.96 -2.61
CA ALA A 76 -3.46 -19.33 -1.20
C ALA A 76 -3.04 -20.81 -1.08
N VAL A 77 -2.06 -21.09 -0.23
CA VAL A 77 -1.60 -22.44 0.10
C VAL A 77 -1.47 -22.55 1.61
N VAL A 78 -2.14 -23.55 2.18
CA VAL A 78 -2.06 -23.89 3.60
C VAL A 78 -1.49 -25.30 3.72
N VAL A 79 -0.46 -25.45 4.54
CA VAL A 79 0.22 -26.74 4.74
C VAL A 79 -0.35 -27.44 5.96
N MET A 80 -0.81 -28.67 5.80
CA MET A 80 -1.23 -29.55 6.88
C MET A 80 -0.05 -30.44 7.30
N THR A 81 0.15 -30.69 8.59
CA THR A 81 1.28 -31.53 9.04
C THR A 81 0.97 -32.31 10.31
N ALA A 82 1.40 -33.57 10.37
CA ALA A 82 1.34 -34.38 11.60
C ALA A 82 2.47 -34.04 12.61
N TYR A 83 3.52 -33.33 12.20
CA TYR A 83 4.68 -33.01 13.03
C TYR A 83 4.81 -31.49 13.21
N GLY A 84 4.15 -30.96 14.23
CA GLY A 84 4.12 -29.53 14.57
C GLY A 84 5.40 -29.01 15.24
N THR A 85 6.58 -29.24 14.66
CA THR A 85 7.78 -28.49 15.10
C THR A 85 7.71 -27.06 14.55
N ILE A 86 8.12 -26.07 15.34
CA ILE A 86 8.13 -24.66 14.92
C ILE A 86 8.96 -24.48 13.64
N GLU A 87 10.04 -25.25 13.48
CA GLU A 87 10.93 -25.21 12.33
C GLU A 87 10.24 -25.59 11.02
N SER A 88 9.39 -26.62 11.04
CA SER A 88 8.69 -27.10 9.85
C SER A 88 7.63 -26.08 9.36
N ALA A 89 6.91 -25.46 10.30
CA ALA A 89 5.98 -24.38 10.01
C ALA A 89 6.71 -23.14 9.46
N VAL A 90 7.82 -22.74 10.07
CA VAL A 90 8.63 -21.59 9.63
C VAL A 90 9.16 -21.79 8.21
N GLU A 91 9.59 -23.01 7.86
CA GLU A 91 10.05 -23.34 6.51
C GLU A 91 8.95 -23.15 5.45
N ALA A 92 7.75 -23.68 5.68
CA ALA A 92 6.62 -23.53 4.75
C ALA A 92 6.23 -22.06 4.57
N MET A 93 6.19 -21.30 5.67
CA MET A 93 5.89 -19.87 5.64
C MET A 93 6.96 -19.07 4.87
N ARG A 94 8.25 -19.43 5.01
CA ARG A 94 9.35 -18.81 4.24
C ARG A 94 9.23 -19.04 2.75
N LEU A 95 8.64 -20.16 2.34
CA LEU A 95 8.41 -20.51 0.94
C LEU A 95 7.09 -19.95 0.38
N GLY A 96 6.34 -19.21 1.21
CA GLY A 96 5.19 -18.42 0.79
C GLY A 96 3.83 -19.03 1.11
N ALA A 97 3.76 -20.11 1.91
CA ALA A 97 2.49 -20.58 2.45
C ALA A 97 1.83 -19.47 3.31
N GLU A 98 0.50 -19.37 3.25
CA GLU A 98 -0.27 -18.38 3.99
C GLU A 98 -0.46 -18.77 5.45
N ASP A 99 -0.57 -20.06 5.72
CA ASP A 99 -0.74 -20.60 7.06
C ASP A 99 -0.37 -22.09 7.10
N TYR A 100 -0.39 -22.68 8.29
CA TYR A 100 -0.24 -24.10 8.49
C TYR A 100 -1.26 -24.65 9.51
N LEU A 101 -1.50 -25.96 9.46
CA LEU A 101 -2.45 -26.64 10.34
C LEU A 101 -1.86 -27.95 10.85
N VAL A 102 -1.89 -28.18 12.16
CA VAL A 102 -1.30 -29.38 12.78
C VAL A 102 -2.37 -30.46 12.93
N LYS A 103 -2.10 -31.66 12.40
CA LYS A 103 -2.96 -32.84 12.56
C LYS A 103 -2.69 -33.52 13.92
N PRO A 104 -3.72 -34.02 14.63
CA PRO A 104 -5.15 -33.92 14.29
C PRO A 104 -5.71 -32.54 14.66
N PHE A 105 -6.63 -32.03 13.83
CA PHE A 105 -7.30 -30.75 14.03
C PHE A 105 -8.81 -30.90 14.01
N GLU A 106 -9.52 -29.94 14.62
CA GLU A 106 -10.97 -29.88 14.55
C GLU A 106 -11.47 -29.18 13.28
N ALA A 107 -12.67 -29.53 12.82
CA ALA A 107 -13.27 -28.89 11.65
C ALA A 107 -13.41 -27.36 11.81
N ALA A 108 -13.63 -26.87 13.03
CA ALA A 108 -13.74 -25.43 13.30
C ALA A 108 -12.41 -24.70 13.07
N GLU A 109 -11.28 -25.31 13.44
CA GLU A 109 -9.94 -24.76 13.27
C GLU A 109 -9.58 -24.67 11.78
N LEU A 110 -9.79 -25.75 11.03
CA LEU A 110 -9.61 -25.77 9.58
C LEU A 110 -10.41 -24.67 8.88
N LEU A 111 -11.70 -24.53 9.20
CA LEU A 111 -12.57 -23.53 8.59
C LEU A 111 -12.11 -22.10 8.90
N LEU A 112 -11.56 -21.87 10.10
CA LEU A 112 -10.98 -20.58 10.47
C LEU A 112 -9.74 -20.27 9.62
N VAL A 113 -8.84 -21.24 9.44
CA VAL A 113 -7.62 -21.09 8.63
C VAL A 113 -7.96 -20.85 7.17
N ILE A 114 -8.86 -21.65 6.58
CA ILE A 114 -9.34 -21.47 5.20
C ILE A 114 -9.91 -20.05 5.01
N ARG A 115 -10.78 -19.62 5.93
CA ARG A 115 -11.39 -18.28 5.84
C ARG A 115 -10.33 -17.18 5.87
N ARG A 116 -9.37 -17.26 6.79
CA ARG A 116 -8.30 -16.26 6.93
C ARG A 116 -7.41 -16.21 5.69
N ALA A 117 -7.03 -17.36 5.15
CA ALA A 117 -6.19 -17.44 3.96
C ALA A 117 -6.89 -16.86 2.72
N ILE A 118 -8.18 -17.15 2.53
CA ILE A 118 -8.98 -16.57 1.44
C ILE A 118 -9.15 -15.05 1.64
N GLU A 119 -9.54 -14.59 2.83
CA GLU A 119 -9.71 -13.17 3.14
C GLU A 119 -8.41 -12.39 2.91
N PHE A 120 -7.26 -12.95 3.31
CA PHE A 120 -5.96 -12.35 3.08
C PHE A 120 -5.65 -12.19 1.58
N GLN A 121 -5.95 -13.20 0.77
CA GLN A 121 -5.77 -13.09 -0.68
C GLN A 121 -6.73 -12.10 -1.33
N GLU A 122 -7.98 -12.04 -0.88
CA GLU A 122 -8.94 -11.03 -1.36
C GLU A 122 -8.46 -9.62 -1.08
N LEU A 123 -7.98 -9.35 0.14
CA LEU A 123 -7.41 -8.06 0.52
C LEU A 123 -6.17 -7.72 -0.33
N LYS A 124 -5.27 -8.68 -0.55
CA LYS A 124 -4.09 -8.51 -1.40
C LYS A 124 -4.47 -8.19 -2.84
N ALA A 125 -5.46 -8.91 -3.39
CA ALA A 125 -5.98 -8.68 -4.74
C ALA A 125 -6.66 -7.30 -4.87
N ALA A 126 -7.48 -6.91 -3.89
CA ALA A 126 -8.12 -5.60 -3.85
C ALA A 126 -7.10 -4.45 -3.80
N ASN A 127 -6.04 -4.62 -2.99
CA ASN A 127 -4.93 -3.67 -2.92
C ASN A 127 -4.22 -3.54 -4.27
N ARG A 128 -3.85 -4.66 -4.91
CA ARG A 128 -3.22 -4.66 -6.25
C ARG A 128 -4.09 -4.03 -7.32
N ARG A 129 -5.40 -4.30 -7.33
CA ARG A 129 -6.35 -3.66 -8.26
C ARG A 129 -6.39 -2.15 -8.07
N THR A 130 -6.43 -1.70 -6.82
CA THR A 130 -6.40 -0.28 -6.48
C THR A 130 -5.09 0.37 -6.93
N LEU A 131 -3.97 -0.31 -6.67
CA LEU A 131 -2.64 0.13 -7.08
C LEU A 131 -2.54 0.28 -8.62
N ARG A 132 -2.93 -0.75 -9.37
CA ARG A 132 -2.95 -0.70 -10.85
C ARG A 132 -3.81 0.45 -11.37
N ARG A 133 -5.02 0.60 -10.83
CA ARG A 133 -5.92 1.71 -11.22
C ARG A 133 -5.28 3.07 -10.95
N ASN A 134 -4.57 3.21 -9.84
CA ASN A 134 -3.85 4.45 -9.52
C ASN A 134 -2.67 4.68 -10.46
N GLN A 135 -1.90 3.65 -10.79
CA GLN A 135 -0.81 3.73 -11.77
C GLN A 135 -1.29 4.13 -13.15
N GLU A 136 -2.43 3.59 -13.61
CA GLU A 136 -3.05 3.96 -14.87
C GLU A 136 -3.60 5.39 -14.83
N ARG A 137 -4.21 5.79 -13.71
CA ARG A 137 -4.87 7.10 -13.55
C ARG A 137 -3.88 8.24 -13.37
N PHE A 138 -2.84 8.07 -12.57
CA PHE A 138 -1.91 9.12 -12.18
C PHE A 138 -0.63 9.05 -13.01
N THR A 139 -0.80 9.23 -14.32
CA THR A 139 0.31 9.41 -15.25
C THR A 139 0.36 10.87 -15.69
N PHE A 140 1.55 11.37 -16.04
CA PHE A 140 1.69 12.73 -16.58
C PHE A 140 0.83 12.96 -17.83
N SER A 141 0.62 11.93 -18.66
CA SER A 141 -0.23 12.00 -19.85
C SER A 141 -1.71 12.22 -19.54
N ASN A 142 -2.17 11.88 -18.32
CA ASN A 142 -3.53 12.12 -17.90
C ASN A 142 -3.74 13.52 -17.30
N ILE A 143 -2.66 14.29 -17.09
CA ILE A 143 -2.77 15.71 -16.73
C ILE A 143 -3.01 16.49 -18.02
N LEU A 144 -4.22 17.06 -18.14
CA LEU A 144 -4.63 17.82 -19.31
C LEU A 144 -3.91 19.17 -19.38
N ALA A 145 -2.83 19.20 -20.15
CA ALA A 145 -2.10 20.43 -20.47
C ALA A 145 -1.34 20.30 -21.80
N ARG A 146 -1.31 21.38 -22.56
CA ARG A 146 -0.55 21.56 -23.80
C ARG A 146 0.30 22.84 -23.82
N SER A 147 0.13 23.73 -22.84
CA SER A 147 0.96 24.94 -22.69
C SER A 147 2.44 24.59 -22.49
N ALA A 148 3.33 25.39 -23.07
CA ALA A 148 4.78 25.15 -22.97
C ALA A 148 5.27 25.15 -21.51
N GLY A 149 4.69 26.01 -20.66
CA GLY A 149 5.00 26.06 -19.22
C GLY A 149 4.68 24.75 -18.50
N MET A 150 3.56 24.10 -18.83
CA MET A 150 3.23 22.78 -18.27
C MET A 150 4.11 21.67 -18.82
N GLN A 151 4.52 21.71 -20.09
CA GLN A 151 5.44 20.70 -20.65
C GLN A 151 6.81 20.74 -19.95
N ALA A 152 7.36 21.93 -19.72
CA ALA A 152 8.60 22.09 -18.95
C ALA A 152 8.48 21.54 -17.51
N ILE A 153 7.32 21.74 -16.87
CA ILE A 153 7.03 21.16 -15.55
C ILE A 153 7.00 19.63 -15.61
N PHE A 154 6.40 19.03 -16.64
CA PHE A 154 6.38 17.58 -16.79
C PHE A 154 7.78 17.01 -17.05
N GLU A 155 8.62 17.68 -17.82
CA GLU A 155 10.02 17.29 -18.02
C GLU A 155 10.80 17.33 -16.71
N LEU A 156 10.68 18.42 -15.95
CA LEU A 156 11.31 18.54 -14.64
C LEU A 156 10.80 17.47 -13.67
N ALA A 157 9.49 17.25 -13.60
CA ALA A 157 8.88 16.24 -12.74
C ALA A 157 9.33 14.82 -13.13
N ARG A 158 9.45 14.51 -14.42
CA ARG A 158 10.00 13.24 -14.93
C ARG A 158 11.46 13.04 -14.52
N SER A 159 12.28 14.10 -14.49
CA SER A 159 13.68 13.99 -14.10
C SER A 159 13.89 13.57 -12.63
N VAL A 160 12.86 13.69 -11.80
CA VAL A 160 12.95 13.38 -10.36
C VAL A 160 12.12 12.18 -9.92
N VAL A 161 11.41 11.48 -10.82
CA VAL A 161 10.51 10.38 -10.40
C VAL A 161 11.26 9.23 -9.71
N ASP A 162 12.49 8.95 -10.13
CA ASP A 162 13.32 7.87 -9.57
C ASP A 162 14.28 8.34 -8.46
N LEU A 163 14.26 9.63 -8.13
CA LEU A 163 15.11 10.20 -7.08
C LEU A 163 14.39 10.20 -5.74
N ASP A 164 15.11 9.92 -4.66
CA ASP A 164 14.60 9.98 -3.28
C ASP A 164 14.65 11.41 -2.69
N THR A 165 14.62 12.43 -3.55
CA THR A 165 14.67 13.84 -3.15
C THR A 165 13.29 14.38 -2.77
N THR A 166 13.27 15.38 -1.88
CA THR A 166 12.06 16.10 -1.54
C THR A 166 11.64 17.02 -2.69
N VAL A 167 10.37 16.94 -3.08
CA VAL A 167 9.79 17.81 -4.11
C VAL A 167 8.82 18.79 -3.45
N LEU A 168 9.01 20.09 -3.68
CA LEU A 168 8.10 21.15 -3.23
C LEU A 168 7.32 21.70 -4.43
N ILE A 169 6.03 21.43 -4.47
CA ILE A 169 5.15 21.90 -5.54
C ILE A 169 4.33 23.10 -5.01
N HIS A 170 4.50 24.26 -5.62
CA HIS A 170 3.80 25.47 -5.19
C HIS A 170 2.98 26.10 -6.33
N GLY A 171 1.91 26.79 -5.97
CA GLY A 171 0.98 27.40 -6.92
C GLY A 171 -0.39 27.60 -6.28
N GLU A 172 -1.26 28.37 -6.93
CA GLU A 172 -2.58 28.72 -6.38
C GLU A 172 -3.45 27.49 -6.08
N THR A 173 -4.48 27.67 -5.27
CA THR A 173 -5.47 26.62 -5.02
C THR A 173 -6.12 26.18 -6.33
N GLY A 174 -6.29 24.87 -6.53
CA GLY A 174 -6.96 24.32 -7.72
C GLY A 174 -6.11 24.19 -8.99
N VAL A 175 -4.82 24.56 -8.99
CA VAL A 175 -3.98 24.47 -10.21
C VAL A 175 -3.54 23.04 -10.59
N GLY A 176 -3.80 22.04 -9.74
CA GLY A 176 -3.46 20.63 -9.98
C GLY A 176 -2.21 20.12 -9.25
N LYS A 177 -1.79 20.77 -8.15
CA LYS A 177 -0.59 20.39 -7.37
C LYS A 177 -0.61 18.93 -6.90
N GLU A 178 -1.73 18.47 -6.35
CA GLU A 178 -1.88 17.08 -5.89
C GLU A 178 -1.82 16.07 -7.04
N LEU A 179 -2.43 16.38 -8.20
CA LEU A 179 -2.36 15.53 -9.39
C LEU A 179 -0.91 15.36 -9.85
N LEU A 180 -0.12 16.43 -9.82
CA LEU A 180 1.30 16.38 -10.14
C LEU A 180 2.08 15.55 -9.11
N ALA A 181 1.84 15.73 -7.81
CA ALA A 181 2.46 14.94 -6.74
C ALA A 181 2.20 13.44 -6.90
N ARG A 182 0.95 13.06 -7.16
CA ARG A 182 0.57 11.65 -7.42
C ARG A 182 1.25 11.11 -8.67
N SER A 183 1.31 11.91 -9.74
CA SER A 183 1.95 11.50 -10.98
C SER A 183 3.46 11.26 -10.81
N ILE A 184 4.14 12.07 -9.99
CA ILE A 184 5.55 11.86 -9.64
C ILE A 184 5.76 10.51 -8.94
N HIS A 185 4.89 10.16 -7.98
CA HIS A 185 4.99 8.89 -7.27
C HIS A 185 4.70 7.69 -8.17
N PHE A 186 3.55 7.69 -8.86
CA PHE A 186 3.11 6.54 -9.66
C PHE A 186 3.89 6.35 -10.97
N SER A 187 4.72 7.33 -11.35
CA SER A 187 5.64 7.23 -12.49
C SER A 187 7.09 6.88 -12.11
N GLY A 188 7.40 6.69 -10.82
CA GLY A 188 8.78 6.53 -10.33
C GLY A 188 9.10 5.19 -9.68
N ALA A 189 10.32 5.07 -9.13
CA ALA A 189 10.83 3.88 -8.46
C ALA A 189 9.97 3.34 -7.31
N ARG A 190 9.19 4.21 -6.64
CA ARG A 190 8.27 3.84 -5.53
C ARG A 190 6.82 3.61 -5.99
N ARG A 191 6.53 3.47 -7.29
CA ARG A 191 5.15 3.36 -7.84
C ARG A 191 4.30 2.21 -7.30
N ASP A 192 4.94 1.16 -6.80
CA ASP A 192 4.28 -0.04 -6.23
C ASP A 192 4.20 0.02 -4.69
N ARG A 193 4.65 1.13 -4.09
CA ARG A 193 4.73 1.34 -2.64
C ARG A 193 3.60 2.26 -2.16
N PRO A 194 3.35 2.37 -0.84
CA PRO A 194 2.30 3.24 -0.33
C PRO A 194 2.49 4.71 -0.75
N PHE A 195 1.38 5.35 -1.14
CA PHE A 195 1.27 6.80 -1.26
C PHE A 195 0.23 7.28 -0.26
N LEU A 196 0.67 7.96 0.80
CA LEU A 196 -0.22 8.57 1.78
C LEU A 196 -0.21 10.08 1.58
N ALA A 197 -1.38 10.70 1.65
CA ALA A 197 -1.54 12.14 1.57
C ALA A 197 -2.18 12.66 2.84
N VAL A 198 -1.66 13.76 3.36
CA VAL A 198 -2.16 14.44 4.53
C VAL A 198 -2.35 15.91 4.19
N ASN A 199 -3.57 16.41 4.36
CA ASN A 199 -3.85 17.84 4.22
C ASN A 199 -3.63 18.51 5.57
N CYS A 200 -2.61 19.36 5.65
CA CYS A 200 -2.21 20.03 6.87
C CYS A 200 -3.23 21.09 7.34
N ALA A 201 -4.08 21.59 6.44
CA ALA A 201 -5.15 22.53 6.79
C ALA A 201 -6.39 21.83 7.36
N ALA A 202 -6.59 20.54 7.05
CA ALA A 202 -7.79 19.79 7.41
C ALA A 202 -7.71 19.12 8.78
N ILE A 203 -6.52 19.03 9.38
CA ILE A 203 -6.32 18.35 10.67
C ILE A 203 -6.34 19.38 11.82
N PRO A 204 -7.18 19.18 12.85
CA PRO A 204 -7.13 20.00 14.06
C PRO A 204 -5.73 19.96 14.69
N ALA A 205 -5.22 21.11 15.12
CA ALA A 205 -3.84 21.26 15.59
C ALA A 205 -3.48 20.28 16.72
N GLU A 206 -4.44 19.99 17.59
CA GLU A 206 -4.35 19.06 18.72
C GLU A 206 -4.24 17.57 18.31
N LEU A 207 -4.74 17.19 17.13
CA LEU A 207 -4.66 15.82 16.61
C LEU A 207 -3.47 15.63 15.65
N PHE A 208 -2.94 16.72 15.12
CA PHE A 208 -1.93 16.71 14.08
C PHE A 208 -0.70 15.89 14.47
N GLU A 209 -0.23 16.03 15.71
CA GLU A 209 0.93 15.30 16.18
C GLU A 209 0.68 13.79 16.26
N SER A 210 -0.45 13.38 16.83
CA SER A 210 -0.76 11.95 16.99
C SER A 210 -1.08 11.28 15.65
N GLU A 211 -1.67 11.99 14.70
CA GLU A 211 -1.92 11.50 13.34
C GLU A 211 -0.60 11.28 12.56
N LEU A 212 0.32 12.26 12.60
CA LEU A 212 1.60 12.14 11.89
C LEU A 212 2.56 11.14 12.54
N PHE A 213 2.78 11.27 13.85
CA PHE A 213 3.83 10.55 14.57
C PHE A 213 3.33 9.28 15.26
N GLY A 214 2.02 9.12 15.41
CA GLY A 214 1.40 8.03 16.15
C GLY A 214 1.38 8.29 17.65
N SER A 215 0.71 7.42 18.39
CA SER A 215 0.60 7.52 19.84
C SER A 215 0.69 6.14 20.51
N ARG A 216 1.25 6.12 21.71
CA ARG A 216 1.14 4.97 22.61
C ARG A 216 -0.16 5.02 23.40
N LYS A 217 -0.61 3.85 23.83
CA LYS A 217 -1.69 3.75 24.81
C LYS A 217 -1.33 4.57 26.06
N GLY A 218 -2.23 5.44 26.50
CA GLY A 218 -2.03 6.32 27.66
C GLY A 218 -1.23 7.60 27.40
N ALA A 219 -0.87 7.92 26.15
CA ALA A 219 -0.10 9.12 25.83
C ALA A 219 -0.87 10.45 26.08
N PHE A 220 -2.21 10.41 26.00
CA PHE A 220 -3.11 11.52 26.31
C PHE A 220 -4.51 10.98 26.67
N THR A 221 -5.38 11.83 27.22
CA THR A 221 -6.76 11.48 27.56
C THR A 221 -7.52 11.01 26.32
N GLY A 222 -7.87 9.72 26.26
CA GLY A 222 -8.51 9.09 25.10
C GLY A 222 -7.60 8.17 24.26
N ALA A 223 -6.30 8.09 24.55
CA ALA A 223 -5.39 7.14 23.90
C ALA A 223 -5.58 5.71 24.46
N THR A 224 -6.67 5.05 24.06
CA THR A 224 -7.04 3.70 24.54
C THR A 224 -6.18 2.58 23.95
N GLU A 225 -5.59 2.82 22.78
CA GLU A 225 -4.79 1.86 22.02
C GLU A 225 -3.53 2.50 21.45
N HIS A 226 -2.56 1.66 21.07
CA HIS A 226 -1.41 2.12 20.31
C HIS A 226 -1.83 2.37 18.85
N ARG A 227 -1.58 3.58 18.34
CA ARG A 227 -1.74 3.91 16.92
C ARG A 227 -0.40 4.18 16.25
N ARG A 228 -0.21 3.63 15.04
CA ARG A 228 0.89 4.01 14.15
C ARG A 228 0.55 5.34 13.48
N GLY A 229 1.54 6.22 13.38
CA GLY A 229 1.39 7.49 12.65
C GLY A 229 1.62 7.35 11.16
N LEU A 230 1.21 8.37 10.41
CA LEU A 230 1.36 8.44 8.95
C LEU A 230 2.81 8.26 8.48
N PHE A 231 3.81 8.75 9.21
CA PHE A 231 5.22 8.51 8.86
C PHE A 231 5.58 7.02 8.86
N GLN A 232 5.10 6.26 9.85
CA GLN A 232 5.35 4.83 9.96
C GLN A 232 4.56 4.06 8.90
N MET A 233 3.32 4.47 8.63
CA MET A 233 2.46 3.86 7.62
C MET A 233 2.94 4.12 6.19
N ALA A 234 3.59 5.26 5.93
CA ALA A 234 4.17 5.63 4.63
C ALA A 234 5.56 5.03 4.39
N SER A 235 6.15 4.35 5.37
CA SER A 235 7.51 3.80 5.27
C SER A 235 7.63 2.81 4.10
N GLY A 236 8.72 2.89 3.35
CA GLY A 236 8.95 2.27 2.05
C GLY A 236 8.33 3.03 0.87
N GLY A 237 7.50 4.05 1.11
CA GLY A 237 6.68 4.74 0.11
C GLY A 237 6.88 6.26 0.06
N THR A 238 5.79 7.00 -0.15
CA THR A 238 5.79 8.46 -0.27
C THR A 238 4.71 9.07 0.62
N LEU A 239 5.08 10.13 1.35
CA LEU A 239 4.14 10.97 2.09
C LEU A 239 4.00 12.33 1.40
N LEU A 240 2.78 12.63 0.95
CA LEU A 240 2.41 13.96 0.47
C LEU A 240 1.94 14.80 1.66
N LEU A 241 2.66 15.89 1.93
CA LEU A 241 2.30 16.94 2.87
C LEU A 241 1.59 18.06 2.12
N ASP A 242 0.26 17.98 2.03
CA ASP A 242 -0.55 18.98 1.36
C ASP A 242 -0.81 20.20 2.24
N GLU A 243 -0.80 21.37 1.61
CA GLU A 243 -0.87 22.68 2.26
C GLU A 243 0.12 22.84 3.42
N ILE A 244 1.41 22.48 3.19
CA ILE A 244 2.45 22.49 4.23
C ILE A 244 2.61 23.85 4.94
N GLY A 245 2.25 24.95 4.28
CA GLY A 245 2.24 26.29 4.87
C GLY A 245 1.17 26.51 5.95
N GLU A 246 0.27 25.56 6.19
CA GLU A 246 -0.69 25.55 7.30
C GLU A 246 -0.19 24.75 8.51
N MET A 247 0.98 24.09 8.42
CA MET A 247 1.51 23.30 9.52
C MET A 247 1.88 24.21 10.72
N PRO A 248 1.38 23.91 11.93
CA PRO A 248 1.75 24.65 13.13
C PRO A 248 3.26 24.67 13.38
N LEU A 249 3.81 25.84 13.73
CA LEU A 249 5.24 26.06 14.01
C LEU A 249 5.89 25.00 14.94
N PRO A 250 5.26 24.57 16.06
CA PRO A 250 5.85 23.55 16.92
C PRO A 250 6.12 22.22 16.20
N LEU A 251 5.28 21.87 15.23
CA LEU A 251 5.35 20.60 14.50
C LEU A 251 6.35 20.65 13.35
N GLN A 252 6.62 21.83 12.79
CA GLN A 252 7.64 22.03 11.76
C GLN A 252 9.03 21.55 12.22
N THR A 253 9.36 21.73 13.50
CA THR A 253 10.62 21.23 14.08
C THR A 253 10.69 19.69 14.09
N LYS A 254 9.58 19.02 14.41
CA LYS A 254 9.51 17.55 14.42
C LYS A 254 9.53 16.99 13.01
N LEU A 255 8.86 17.65 12.05
CA LEU A 255 8.94 17.30 10.64
C LEU A 255 10.37 17.42 10.11
N LEU A 256 11.07 18.50 10.42
CA LEU A 256 12.47 18.67 10.01
C LEU A 256 13.33 17.49 10.47
N ARG A 257 13.23 17.12 11.75
CA ARG A 257 13.95 15.94 12.29
C ARG A 257 13.56 14.65 11.58
N ALA A 258 12.28 14.45 11.27
CA ALA A 258 11.84 13.27 10.53
C ALA A 258 12.44 13.20 9.10
N ILE A 259 12.61 14.36 8.43
CA ILE A 259 13.21 14.44 7.10
C ILE A 259 14.73 14.21 7.15
N GLU A 260 15.41 14.74 8.17
CA GLU A 260 16.87 14.68 8.30
C GLU A 260 17.36 13.37 8.90
N GLU A 261 16.79 12.96 10.04
CA GLU A 261 17.24 11.80 10.80
C GLU A 261 16.62 10.50 10.29
N LYS A 262 15.58 10.59 9.44
CA LYS A 262 14.78 9.44 8.98
C LYS A 262 14.25 8.60 10.16
N LYS A 263 13.88 9.29 11.24
CA LYS A 263 13.40 8.72 12.49
C LYS A 263 12.20 9.49 13.02
N VAL A 264 11.27 8.79 13.64
CA VAL A 264 10.10 9.40 14.29
C VAL A 264 9.87 8.81 15.67
N THR A 265 9.48 9.65 16.61
CA THR A 265 9.09 9.24 17.97
C THR A 265 7.61 9.49 18.13
N SER A 266 6.84 8.45 18.42
CA SER A 266 5.40 8.57 18.71
C SER A 266 5.15 9.34 20.00
N VAL A 267 3.98 9.94 20.11
CA VAL A 267 3.56 10.63 21.33
C VAL A 267 3.54 9.65 22.50
N GLY A 268 4.23 10.01 23.59
CA GLY A 268 4.39 9.16 24.78
C GLY A 268 5.36 7.98 24.60
N ALA A 269 6.18 7.97 23.55
CA ALA A 269 7.26 7.00 23.39
C ALA A 269 8.63 7.64 23.66
N ASP A 270 9.56 6.85 24.21
CA ASP A 270 10.92 7.33 24.54
C ASP A 270 11.95 6.92 23.48
N ARG A 271 11.57 6.05 22.54
CA ARG A 271 12.47 5.51 21.52
C ARG A 271 12.00 5.89 20.12
N PRO A 272 12.87 6.47 19.28
CA PRO A 272 12.56 6.71 17.88
C PRO A 272 12.50 5.39 17.11
N VAL A 273 11.78 5.42 15.99
CA VAL A 273 11.66 4.32 15.02
C VAL A 273 12.14 4.83 13.66
N ASP A 274 12.95 4.03 12.97
CA ASP A 274 13.44 4.35 11.61
C ASP A 274 12.29 4.36 10.60
N ILE A 275 12.34 5.31 9.67
CA ILE A 275 11.39 5.48 8.57
C ILE A 275 12.12 5.64 7.23
N ASP A 276 11.64 4.93 6.21
CA ASP A 276 12.09 5.12 4.83
C ASP A 276 10.97 5.82 4.04
N VAL A 277 10.91 7.15 4.12
CA VAL A 277 9.84 7.93 3.49
C VAL A 277 10.43 8.95 2.53
N ARG A 278 9.90 8.95 1.29
CA ARG A 278 10.06 10.05 0.35
C ARG A 278 9.00 11.12 0.63
N PHE A 279 9.41 12.40 0.63
CA PHE A 279 8.51 13.52 0.88
C PHE A 279 8.18 14.27 -0.41
N ILE A 280 6.89 14.57 -0.58
CA ILE A 280 6.41 15.59 -1.53
C ILE A 280 5.60 16.58 -0.72
N ALA A 281 5.82 17.87 -0.89
CA ALA A 281 5.07 18.91 -0.20
C ALA A 281 4.36 19.80 -1.22
N THR A 282 3.14 20.21 -0.90
CA THR A 282 2.36 21.15 -1.72
C THR A 282 1.97 22.37 -0.91
N THR A 283 1.95 23.56 -1.52
CA THR A 283 1.53 24.79 -0.86
C THR A 283 0.95 25.80 -1.85
N ASN A 284 0.02 26.63 -1.39
CA ASN A 284 -0.46 27.81 -2.09
C ASN A 284 0.12 29.12 -1.52
N LYS A 285 0.79 29.07 -0.37
CA LYS A 285 1.47 30.20 0.24
C LYS A 285 2.87 30.39 -0.33
N ASP A 286 3.32 31.64 -0.33
CA ASP A 286 4.73 31.98 -0.47
C ASP A 286 5.46 31.65 0.84
N LEU A 287 6.11 30.49 0.88
CA LEU A 287 6.83 30.04 2.08
C LEU A 287 8.00 30.97 2.45
N GLN A 288 8.59 31.68 1.49
CA GLN A 288 9.66 32.63 1.80
C GLN A 288 9.08 33.82 2.57
N ALA A 289 7.94 34.35 2.14
CA ALA A 289 7.23 35.40 2.86
C ALA A 289 6.69 34.92 4.24
N GLU A 290 6.31 33.65 4.37
CA GLU A 290 5.93 33.08 5.67
C GLU A 290 7.14 32.91 6.62
N VAL A 291 8.33 32.64 6.09
CA VAL A 291 9.58 32.65 6.86
C VAL A 291 9.90 34.05 7.38
N GLU A 292 9.78 35.07 6.54
CA GLU A 292 10.02 36.47 6.93
C GLU A 292 9.04 36.95 8.01
N ARG A 293 7.80 36.44 7.98
CA ARG A 293 6.77 36.72 8.99
C ARG A 293 6.86 35.84 10.24
N GLY A 294 7.82 34.91 10.29
CA GLY A 294 8.02 34.00 11.42
C GLY A 294 6.96 32.88 11.55
N ALA A 295 6.10 32.70 10.55
CA ALA A 295 5.06 31.67 10.51
C ALA A 295 5.57 30.33 9.95
N PHE A 296 6.73 30.33 9.31
CA PHE A 296 7.39 29.13 8.81
C PHE A 296 8.87 29.12 9.18
N ARG A 297 9.42 27.96 9.53
CA ARG A 297 10.82 27.84 9.90
C ARG A 297 11.72 27.85 8.66
N ARG A 298 12.77 28.66 8.73
CA ARG A 298 13.75 28.82 7.65
C ARG A 298 14.48 27.53 7.30
N ASP A 299 14.87 26.74 8.30
CA ASP A 299 15.56 25.46 8.13
C ASP A 299 14.69 24.42 7.40
N LEU A 300 13.43 24.28 7.80
CA LEU A 300 12.46 23.42 7.13
C LEU A 300 12.22 23.86 5.67
N PHE A 301 12.10 25.17 5.42
CA PHE A 301 11.92 25.69 4.06
C PHE A 301 13.04 25.23 3.12
N TYR A 302 14.31 25.36 3.54
CA TYR A 302 15.43 24.91 2.74
C TYR A 302 15.46 23.38 2.56
N ARG A 303 15.03 22.62 3.57
CA ARG A 303 14.98 21.15 3.49
C ARG A 303 13.84 20.64 2.58
N LEU A 304 12.75 21.39 2.45
CA LEU A 304 11.65 21.08 1.54
C LEU A 304 11.93 21.56 0.11
N SER A 305 12.61 22.69 -0.05
CA SER A 305 12.83 23.34 -1.35
C SER A 305 14.01 22.77 -2.15
N VAL A 306 14.28 21.47 -2.03
CA VAL A 306 15.37 20.81 -2.77
C VAL A 306 15.05 20.73 -4.27
N MET A 307 13.81 20.34 -4.60
CA MET A 307 13.29 20.40 -5.97
C MET A 307 11.98 21.22 -6.00
N PRO A 308 12.05 22.55 -6.16
CA PRO A 308 10.87 23.39 -6.25
C PRO A 308 10.24 23.34 -7.65
N ILE A 309 8.92 23.16 -7.72
CA ILE A 309 8.13 23.15 -8.95
C ILE A 309 6.98 24.15 -8.80
N ARG A 310 6.99 25.22 -9.61
CA ARG A 310 5.89 26.18 -9.68
C ARG A 310 4.84 25.71 -10.69
N VAL A 311 3.61 25.50 -10.27
CA VAL A 311 2.48 25.24 -11.18
C VAL A 311 1.77 26.56 -11.48
N PRO A 312 1.77 27.05 -12.74
CA PRO A 312 1.19 28.32 -13.09
C PRO A 312 -0.35 28.30 -12.95
N PRO A 313 -0.96 29.43 -12.54
CA PRO A 313 -2.40 29.58 -12.56
C PRO A 313 -2.95 29.54 -13.98
N LEU A 314 -4.23 29.23 -14.13
CA LEU A 314 -4.84 29.03 -15.46
C LEU A 314 -4.74 30.25 -16.38
N ARG A 315 -4.72 31.46 -15.82
CA ARG A 315 -4.53 32.73 -16.55
C ARG A 315 -3.15 32.87 -17.22
N GLU A 316 -2.14 32.12 -16.75
CA GLU A 316 -0.79 32.08 -17.33
C GLU A 316 -0.62 30.91 -18.32
N ARG A 317 -1.67 30.12 -18.57
CA ARG A 317 -1.69 28.98 -19.50
C ARG A 317 -3.00 28.93 -20.31
N PRO A 318 -3.32 29.99 -21.09
CA PRO A 318 -4.60 30.11 -21.79
C PRO A 318 -4.84 28.98 -22.80
N GLU A 319 -3.78 28.35 -23.32
CA GLU A 319 -3.86 27.22 -24.25
C GLU A 319 -4.55 26.01 -23.60
N ASP A 320 -4.45 25.85 -22.28
CA ASP A 320 -5.01 24.72 -21.55
C ASP A 320 -6.52 24.89 -21.28
N ILE A 321 -7.04 26.12 -21.38
CA ILE A 321 -8.45 26.43 -21.06
C ILE A 321 -9.43 25.66 -21.96
N PRO A 322 -9.33 25.69 -23.31
CA PRO A 322 -10.28 24.97 -24.16
C PRO A 322 -10.23 23.45 -23.95
N LEU A 323 -9.03 22.92 -23.65
CA LEU A 323 -8.83 21.49 -23.40
C LEU A 323 -9.56 21.06 -22.12
N LEU A 324 -9.37 21.80 -21.03
CA LEU A 324 -10.03 21.54 -19.74
C LEU A 324 -11.55 21.73 -19.85
N ALA A 325 -12.00 22.79 -20.51
CA ALA A 325 -13.43 23.06 -20.69
C ALA A 325 -14.13 21.92 -21.45
N LYS A 326 -13.53 21.45 -22.54
CA LYS A 326 -14.05 20.30 -23.30
C LYS A 326 -14.12 19.04 -22.44
N HIS A 327 -13.07 18.74 -21.69
CA HIS A 327 -13.05 17.57 -20.82
C HIS A 327 -14.14 17.60 -19.75
N PHE A 328 -14.29 18.73 -19.05
CA PHE A 328 -15.30 18.86 -18.01
C PHE A 328 -16.72 18.86 -18.58
N LEU A 329 -16.93 19.40 -19.79
CA LEU A 329 -18.22 19.29 -20.49
C LEU A 329 -18.57 17.83 -20.78
N GLU A 330 -17.64 17.05 -21.34
CA GLU A 330 -17.83 15.61 -21.60
C GLU A 330 -18.03 14.81 -20.31
N GLN A 331 -17.36 15.20 -19.22
CA GLN A 331 -17.54 14.56 -17.92
C GLN A 331 -18.92 14.85 -17.33
N ALA A 332 -19.42 16.08 -17.46
CA ALA A 332 -20.73 16.49 -16.97
C ALA A 332 -21.86 15.79 -17.73
N THR A 333 -21.76 15.66 -19.05
CA THR A 333 -22.77 14.97 -19.87
C THR A 333 -22.83 13.47 -19.64
N ARG A 334 -21.73 12.82 -19.24
CA ARG A 334 -21.74 11.40 -18.83
C ARG A 334 -22.36 11.15 -17.46
N ARG A 335 -22.53 12.20 -16.65
CA ARG A 335 -23.12 12.15 -15.30
C ARG A 335 -24.60 12.53 -15.27
N SER A 336 -25.11 13.12 -16.34
CA SER A 336 -26.52 13.47 -16.54
C SER A 336 -27.26 12.34 -17.24
#